data_AF-A0AAN1CUI9-F1
#
_entry.id   AF-A0AAN1CUI9-F1
#
_cell.length_a   1.000
_cell.length_b   1.000
_cell.length_c   1.000
_cell.angle_alpha   90.00
_cell.angle_beta   90.00
_cell.angle_gamma   90.00
#
_symmetry.space_group_name_H-M   'P 1'
#
loop_
_entity.id
_entity.type
_entity.pdbx_description
1 polymer ?
#
loop_
_entity_poly.entity_id
_entity_poly.type
_entity_poly.pdbx_seq_one_letter_code
_entity_poly.pdbx_strand_id
1 'polypeptide(L)'
;MNQIDAQGMAAQFAMYDIAGIEARNAYKLDVNTALQAALRDMRSGMNSLTDSLYKFTRPGTDFIQRSVSLGSEDYFSVTTSSDVTNVDIDLFVEQLAARHQTGFPTAVGDVNDEFATADGVISVEINGETVDIDLAAIDSDGDGSVSMAEFASAFNAELDGKATVSLVQSGGEIRMIFASDEEGAENSFTITGDGNTGIEAELAAMNASPITEGRDAVVWLGEQGSGLRLTNSSNTFENLVSGVNVSITRANEAGDPTTKLRVSADYQETRSALNEFISQFNTFMSAMDSITATGGDTEERGLLANDSTVRGIARNLESLMRGTFEGVSLYQVGIEIGRDGKVSVDADRFDDALLNMDVETILNGPDGLFKSLEDTIKGYSNSSTGDIQRKLDTLSQEEKRLNTEFDGIQRKYDMYYSRYLAQFNRVNTVAMEMANIASMFY
;
A
#
# COMPACT_ATOMS: atom_id res chain seq x y z
N MET A 1 80.35 -12.89 15.22
CA MET A 1 79.54 -12.41 14.08
C MET A 1 78.08 -12.39 14.53
N ASN A 2 77.35 -11.30 14.30
CA ASN A 2 75.90 -11.29 14.54
C ASN A 2 75.23 -12.25 13.55
N GLN A 3 74.44 -13.18 14.08
CA GLN A 3 73.68 -14.13 13.26
C GLN A 3 72.67 -13.33 12.43
N ILE A 4 72.58 -13.65 11.14
CA ILE A 4 71.59 -13.05 10.25
C ILE A 4 70.18 -13.44 10.74
N ASP A 5 69.28 -12.47 10.87
CA ASP A 5 67.85 -12.74 11.04
C ASP A 5 67.28 -13.31 9.74
N ALA A 6 67.38 -14.62 9.60
CA ALA A 6 66.96 -15.35 8.42
C ALA A 6 65.45 -15.28 8.20
N GLN A 7 64.65 -15.14 9.27
CA GLN A 7 63.19 -15.07 9.17
C GLN A 7 62.75 -13.69 8.70
N GLY A 8 63.25 -12.62 9.32
CA GLY A 8 62.93 -11.25 8.94
C GLY A 8 63.33 -10.94 7.51
N MET A 9 64.53 -11.34 7.09
CA MET A 9 64.97 -11.14 5.70
C MET A 9 64.21 -12.02 4.71
N ALA A 10 63.90 -13.27 5.03
CA ALA A 10 63.10 -14.11 4.15
C ALA A 10 61.70 -13.53 3.90
N ALA A 11 61.05 -13.01 4.94
CA ALA A 11 59.75 -12.35 4.84
C ALA A 11 59.83 -11.11 3.95
N GLN A 12 60.81 -10.24 4.19
CA GLN A 12 60.97 -9.00 3.44
C GLN A 12 61.17 -9.25 1.94
N PHE A 13 62.06 -10.17 1.57
CA PHE A 13 62.30 -10.51 0.15
C PHE A 13 61.10 -11.21 -0.50
N ALA A 14 60.40 -12.09 0.23
CA ALA A 14 59.18 -12.71 -0.27
C ALA A 14 58.07 -11.69 -0.53
N MET A 15 57.90 -10.68 0.35
CA MET A 15 56.95 -9.58 0.15
C MET A 15 57.31 -8.75 -1.09
N TYR A 16 58.59 -8.37 -1.26
CA TYR A 16 59.01 -7.59 -2.43
C TYR A 16 58.70 -8.30 -3.75
N ASP A 17 58.86 -9.62 -3.81
CA ASP A 17 58.60 -10.42 -5.01
C ASP A 17 57.10 -10.47 -5.38
N ILE A 18 56.19 -10.31 -4.42
CA ILE A 18 54.74 -10.36 -4.67
C ILE A 18 54.06 -8.98 -4.69
N ALA A 19 54.66 -7.95 -4.09
CA ALA A 19 54.02 -6.66 -3.80
C ALA A 19 53.39 -6.00 -5.04
N GLY A 20 54.04 -6.05 -6.21
CA GLY A 20 53.51 -5.45 -7.43
C GLY A 20 52.27 -6.16 -7.99
N ILE A 21 52.19 -7.49 -7.84
CA ILE A 21 51.03 -8.27 -8.27
C ILE A 21 49.87 -8.08 -7.28
N GLU A 22 50.19 -8.10 -5.99
CA GLU A 22 49.25 -7.87 -4.90
C GLU A 22 48.60 -6.48 -5.01
N ALA A 23 49.39 -5.42 -5.13
CA ALA A 23 48.88 -4.04 -5.24
C ALA A 23 47.96 -3.84 -6.46
N ARG A 24 48.30 -4.43 -7.60
CA ARG A 24 47.46 -4.36 -8.81
C ARG A 24 46.14 -5.11 -8.62
N ASN A 25 46.16 -6.27 -7.97
CA ASN A 25 44.96 -7.06 -7.74
C ASN A 25 44.06 -6.41 -6.68
N ALA A 26 44.65 -5.77 -5.66
CA ALA A 26 43.92 -4.97 -4.68
C ALA A 26 43.20 -3.81 -5.34
N TYR A 27 43.90 -3.04 -6.18
CA TYR A 27 43.27 -1.96 -6.94
C TYR A 27 42.11 -2.45 -7.82
N LYS A 28 42.26 -3.60 -8.51
CA LYS A 28 41.17 -4.17 -9.30
C LYS A 28 39.97 -4.58 -8.45
N LEU A 29 40.22 -5.15 -7.26
CA LEU A 29 39.18 -5.56 -6.33
C LEU A 29 38.42 -4.33 -5.80
N ASP A 30 39.14 -3.27 -5.44
CA ASP A 30 38.56 -2.01 -4.97
C ASP A 30 37.66 -1.38 -6.05
N VAL A 31 38.16 -1.30 -7.30
CA VAL A 31 37.38 -0.78 -8.43
C VAL A 31 36.17 -1.66 -8.72
N ASN A 32 36.31 -2.98 -8.71
CA ASN A 32 35.19 -3.90 -8.91
C ASN A 32 34.11 -3.71 -7.83
N THR A 33 34.52 -3.64 -6.56
CA THR A 33 33.62 -3.43 -5.42
C THR A 33 32.88 -2.10 -5.53
N ALA A 34 33.59 -1.02 -5.90
CA ALA A 34 32.99 0.28 -6.14
C ALA A 34 31.98 0.25 -7.31
N LEU A 35 32.30 -0.46 -8.40
CA LEU A 35 31.39 -0.61 -9.54
C LEU A 35 30.12 -1.38 -9.14
N GLN A 36 30.25 -2.44 -8.34
CA GLN A 36 29.10 -3.16 -7.81
C GLN A 36 28.22 -2.26 -6.94
N ALA A 37 28.82 -1.45 -6.06
CA ALA A 37 28.08 -0.51 -5.21
C ALA A 37 27.30 0.51 -6.07
N ALA A 38 27.96 1.17 -7.02
CA ALA A 38 27.31 2.13 -7.91
C ALA A 38 26.15 1.52 -8.72
N LEU A 39 26.30 0.28 -9.21
CA LEU A 39 25.21 -0.41 -9.93
C LEU A 39 24.05 -0.82 -9.00
N ARG A 40 24.33 -1.18 -7.73
CA ARG A 40 23.29 -1.45 -6.73
C ARG A 40 22.52 -0.18 -6.39
N ASP A 41 23.22 0.94 -6.21
CA ASP A 41 22.62 2.25 -5.93
C ASP A 41 21.76 2.72 -7.11
N MET A 42 22.25 2.57 -8.34
CA MET A 42 21.49 2.83 -9.55
C MET A 42 20.21 2.00 -9.61
N ARG A 43 20.29 0.69 -9.35
CA ARG A 43 19.11 -0.17 -9.30
C ARG A 43 18.13 0.25 -8.20
N SER A 44 18.65 0.66 -7.04
CA SER A 44 17.83 1.17 -5.95
C SER A 44 17.09 2.44 -6.37
N GLY A 45 17.77 3.41 -6.98
CA GLY A 45 17.15 4.64 -7.48
C GLY A 45 16.09 4.38 -8.56
N MET A 46 16.35 3.43 -9.46
CA MET A 46 15.37 2.94 -10.44
C MET A 46 14.11 2.38 -9.78
N ASN A 47 14.29 1.53 -8.77
CA ASN A 47 13.15 0.96 -8.06
C ASN A 47 12.37 2.05 -7.32
N SER A 48 13.04 3.03 -6.69
CA SER A 48 12.36 4.17 -6.06
C SER A 48 11.54 5.00 -7.06
N LEU A 49 12.06 5.24 -8.27
CA LEU A 49 11.28 5.89 -9.33
C LEU A 49 10.06 5.06 -9.76
N THR A 50 10.25 3.75 -9.88
CA THR A 50 9.16 2.81 -10.21
C THR A 50 8.07 2.84 -9.14
N ASP A 51 8.45 2.85 -7.87
CA ASP A 51 7.52 2.93 -6.74
C ASP A 51 6.77 4.27 -6.75
N SER A 52 7.43 5.38 -7.09
CA SER A 52 6.78 6.68 -7.25
C SER A 52 5.79 6.70 -8.41
N LEU A 53 6.11 6.06 -9.54
CA LEU A 53 5.19 5.93 -10.68
C LEU A 53 4.00 5.05 -10.35
N TYR A 54 4.22 3.96 -9.59
CA TYR A 54 3.18 3.01 -9.21
C TYR A 54 2.09 3.61 -8.31
N LYS A 55 2.37 4.74 -7.63
CA LYS A 55 1.34 5.51 -6.93
C LYS A 55 0.21 5.95 -7.87
N PHE A 56 0.53 6.18 -9.15
CA PHE A 56 -0.39 6.64 -10.19
C PHE A 56 -0.83 5.49 -11.12
N THR A 57 0.10 4.59 -11.50
CA THR A 57 -0.15 3.55 -12.51
C THR A 57 -0.82 2.29 -11.96
N ARG A 58 -1.05 2.18 -10.64
CA ARG A 58 -1.71 1.00 -10.07
C ARG A 58 -3.17 0.90 -10.55
N PRO A 59 -3.70 -0.32 -10.74
CA PRO A 59 -5.08 -0.49 -11.18
C PRO A 59 -6.08 0.21 -10.24
N GLY A 60 -7.02 0.96 -10.84
CA GLY A 60 -8.07 1.65 -10.10
C GLY A 60 -7.66 2.98 -9.48
N THR A 61 -6.50 3.54 -9.84
CA THR A 61 -6.14 4.92 -9.50
C THR A 61 -5.90 5.79 -10.71
N ASP A 62 -6.25 7.06 -10.54
CA ASP A 62 -5.99 8.13 -11.50
C ASP A 62 -4.79 8.97 -11.04
N PHE A 63 -4.11 9.56 -12.01
CA PHE A 63 -3.11 10.59 -11.75
C PHE A 63 -3.77 11.93 -11.37
N ILE A 64 -4.86 12.30 -12.05
CA ILE A 64 -5.63 13.50 -11.70
C ILE A 64 -6.28 13.31 -10.34
N GLN A 65 -5.85 14.13 -9.37
CA GLN A 65 -6.41 14.14 -8.03
C GLN A 65 -7.78 14.82 -8.03
N ARG A 66 -8.62 14.47 -7.06
CA ARG A 66 -9.97 15.03 -6.94
C ARG A 66 -10.18 15.65 -5.57
N SER A 67 -10.92 16.76 -5.57
CA SER A 67 -11.40 17.43 -4.38
C SER A 67 -12.90 17.20 -4.26
N VAL A 68 -13.34 16.87 -3.05
CA VAL A 68 -14.74 16.93 -2.66
C VAL A 68 -14.94 18.19 -1.83
N SER A 69 -15.92 19.01 -2.19
CA SER A 69 -16.32 20.20 -1.45
C SER A 69 -17.79 20.06 -1.06
N LEU A 70 -18.07 20.25 0.22
CA LEU A 70 -19.42 20.28 0.78
C LEU A 70 -19.75 21.68 1.28
N GLY A 71 -21.01 22.10 1.09
CA GLY A 71 -21.53 23.33 1.70
C GLY A 71 -21.63 23.23 3.23
N SER A 72 -21.80 22.01 3.76
CA SER A 72 -21.75 21.65 5.17
C SER A 72 -21.41 20.15 5.28
N GLU A 73 -20.64 19.78 6.30
CA GLU A 73 -20.32 18.38 6.61
C GLU A 73 -21.27 17.80 7.69
N ASP A 74 -22.25 18.57 8.15
CA ASP A 74 -23.06 18.19 9.32
C ASP A 74 -24.15 17.14 9.02
N TYR A 75 -24.42 16.87 7.73
CA TYR A 75 -25.56 16.06 7.29
C TYR A 75 -25.15 14.77 6.60
N PHE A 76 -24.02 14.78 5.90
CA PHE A 76 -23.49 13.62 5.20
C PHE A 76 -21.99 13.76 4.91
N SER A 77 -21.34 12.62 4.71
CA SER A 77 -20.00 12.53 4.16
C SER A 77 -20.05 11.91 2.76
N VAL A 78 -19.02 12.18 1.96
CA VAL A 78 -18.92 11.71 0.58
C VAL A 78 -17.59 11.01 0.36
N THR A 79 -17.66 9.87 -0.32
CA THR A 79 -16.48 9.19 -0.87
C THR A 79 -16.64 9.04 -2.37
N THR A 80 -15.53 9.06 -3.09
CA THR A 80 -15.53 9.00 -4.56
C THR A 80 -14.65 7.86 -5.05
N SER A 81 -15.07 7.20 -6.11
CA SER A 81 -14.22 6.30 -6.88
C SER A 81 -13.29 7.09 -7.81
N SER A 82 -12.35 6.38 -8.44
CA SER A 82 -11.41 6.92 -9.43
C SER A 82 -12.04 7.22 -10.78
N ASP A 83 -13.27 6.83 -11.10
CA ASP A 83 -13.92 7.14 -12.38
C ASP A 83 -14.93 8.31 -12.34
N VAL A 84 -15.21 8.88 -11.16
CA VAL A 84 -16.15 10.01 -11.04
C VAL A 84 -15.72 11.25 -11.83
N THR A 85 -16.60 11.78 -12.67
CA THR A 85 -16.33 13.05 -13.37
C THR A 85 -16.71 14.26 -12.50
N ASN A 86 -16.71 15.47 -13.07
CA ASN A 86 -17.18 16.64 -12.34
C ASN A 86 -18.65 16.47 -11.93
N VAL A 87 -18.92 16.58 -10.62
CA VAL A 87 -20.26 16.56 -10.04
C VAL A 87 -20.50 17.89 -9.35
N ASP A 88 -21.64 18.52 -9.59
CA ASP A 88 -22.08 19.73 -8.91
C ASP A 88 -23.59 19.61 -8.71
N ILE A 89 -24.00 19.19 -7.50
CA ILE A 89 -25.39 18.90 -7.15
C ILE A 89 -25.73 19.46 -5.77
N ASP A 90 -27.02 19.59 -5.50
CA ASP A 90 -27.55 19.99 -4.20
C ASP A 90 -28.30 18.81 -3.58
N LEU A 91 -28.04 18.52 -2.30
CA LEU A 91 -28.66 17.42 -1.56
C LEU A 91 -29.37 17.92 -0.30
N PHE A 92 -30.52 17.32 0.01
CA PHE A 92 -31.24 17.53 1.27
C PHE A 92 -31.55 16.19 1.91
N VAL A 93 -31.11 15.97 3.15
CA VAL A 93 -31.34 14.72 3.89
C VAL A 93 -32.66 14.85 4.64
N GLU A 94 -33.70 14.15 4.19
CA GLU A 94 -35.02 14.22 4.83
C GLU A 94 -35.10 13.30 6.06
N GLN A 95 -34.58 12.09 5.96
CA GLN A 95 -34.61 11.13 7.06
C GLN A 95 -33.48 10.11 6.96
N LEU A 96 -33.08 9.58 8.11
CA LEU A 96 -32.14 8.47 8.20
C LEU A 96 -32.89 7.13 8.14
N ALA A 97 -32.20 6.12 7.63
CA ALA A 97 -32.63 4.75 7.80
C ALA A 97 -32.54 4.39 9.28
N ALA A 98 -33.49 3.58 9.75
CA ALA A 98 -33.54 3.11 11.13
C ALA A 98 -33.84 1.61 11.17
N ARG A 99 -33.29 0.94 12.18
CA ARG A 99 -33.59 -0.45 12.52
C ARG A 99 -34.96 -0.53 13.19
N HIS A 100 -35.69 -1.61 12.92
CA HIS A 100 -36.92 -1.91 13.63
C HIS A 100 -36.58 -2.42 15.03
N GLN A 101 -37.20 -1.85 16.06
CA GLN A 101 -37.02 -2.28 17.44
C GLN A 101 -38.35 -2.35 18.15
N THR A 102 -38.57 -3.43 18.90
CA THR A 102 -39.75 -3.58 19.73
C THR A 102 -39.39 -4.23 21.06
N GLY A 103 -40.20 -3.98 22.08
CA GLY A 103 -39.98 -4.48 23.43
C GLY A 103 -41.17 -5.30 23.88
N PHE A 104 -40.91 -6.48 24.46
CA PHE A 104 -41.98 -7.23 25.09
C PHE A 104 -42.56 -6.41 26.25
N PRO A 105 -43.89 -6.23 26.33
CA PRO A 105 -44.50 -5.24 27.22
C PRO A 105 -44.37 -5.61 28.70
N THR A 106 -44.26 -6.91 28.99
CA THR A 106 -44.15 -7.47 30.34
C THR A 106 -42.70 -7.59 30.78
N ALA A 107 -42.46 -7.43 32.08
CA ALA A 107 -41.15 -7.62 32.69
C ALA A 107 -41.21 -8.68 33.79
N VAL A 108 -40.10 -9.39 33.99
CA VAL A 108 -39.96 -10.48 34.97
C VAL A 108 -38.83 -10.20 35.96
N GLY A 109 -38.76 -10.97 37.05
CA GLY A 109 -37.75 -10.78 38.09
C GLY A 109 -36.45 -11.54 37.82
N ASP A 110 -36.54 -12.67 37.12
CA ASP A 110 -35.42 -13.55 36.78
C ASP A 110 -35.47 -13.96 35.30
N VAL A 111 -34.32 -14.19 34.67
CA VAL A 111 -34.26 -14.63 33.25
C VAL A 111 -34.82 -16.05 33.06
N ASN A 112 -34.92 -16.81 34.15
CA ASN A 112 -35.50 -18.15 34.16
C ASN A 112 -36.99 -18.13 34.51
N ASP A 113 -37.60 -16.96 34.71
CA ASP A 113 -39.05 -16.86 34.84
C ASP A 113 -39.73 -17.22 33.50
N GLU A 114 -40.94 -17.77 33.60
CA GLU A 114 -41.76 -18.18 32.46
C GLU A 114 -41.97 -17.02 31.48
N PHE A 115 -41.59 -17.24 30.22
CA PHE A 115 -41.88 -16.36 29.09
C PHE A 115 -43.14 -16.80 28.35
N ALA A 116 -43.23 -18.09 28.04
CA ALA A 116 -44.34 -18.69 27.30
C ALA A 116 -44.57 -20.14 27.77
N THR A 117 -45.71 -20.71 27.41
CA THR A 117 -45.94 -22.16 27.56
C THR A 117 -44.99 -22.95 26.66
N ALA A 118 -44.57 -24.16 27.07
CA ALA A 118 -43.83 -25.09 26.21
C ALA A 118 -44.76 -25.81 25.19
N ASP A 119 -45.68 -25.05 24.58
CA ASP A 119 -46.62 -25.51 23.56
C ASP A 119 -46.85 -24.40 22.51
N GLY A 120 -47.07 -24.81 21.27
CA GLY A 120 -47.26 -23.88 20.15
C GLY A 120 -45.98 -23.39 19.48
N VAL A 121 -46.18 -22.46 18.54
CA VAL A 121 -45.14 -21.91 17.67
C VAL A 121 -45.18 -20.39 17.72
N ILE A 122 -44.00 -19.78 17.85
CA ILE A 122 -43.80 -18.35 17.63
C ILE A 122 -43.20 -18.15 16.24
N SER A 123 -43.91 -17.44 15.39
CA SER A 123 -43.49 -17.07 14.03
C SER A 123 -42.96 -15.65 13.99
N VAL A 124 -41.81 -15.46 13.34
CA VAL A 124 -41.21 -14.15 13.06
C VAL A 124 -41.23 -13.93 11.56
N GLU A 125 -42.02 -12.96 11.11
CA GLU A 125 -42.03 -12.52 9.72
C GLU A 125 -41.06 -11.35 9.56
N ILE A 126 -40.04 -11.49 8.72
CA ILE A 126 -39.05 -10.44 8.40
C ILE A 126 -38.61 -10.56 6.95
N ASN A 127 -38.54 -9.44 6.21
CA ASN A 127 -38.14 -9.40 4.81
C ASN A 127 -38.92 -10.39 3.90
N GLY A 128 -40.21 -10.60 4.19
CA GLY A 128 -41.08 -11.55 3.47
C GLY A 128 -40.80 -13.03 3.73
N GLU A 129 -39.91 -13.36 4.67
CA GLU A 129 -39.65 -14.72 5.13
C GLU A 129 -40.26 -14.94 6.52
N THR A 130 -40.69 -16.16 6.80
CA THR A 130 -41.21 -16.57 8.11
C THR A 130 -40.25 -17.56 8.74
N VAL A 131 -39.82 -17.27 9.97
CA VAL A 131 -39.04 -18.19 10.81
C VAL A 131 -39.92 -18.64 11.97
N ASP A 132 -40.12 -19.94 12.09
CA ASP A 132 -40.94 -20.56 13.12
C ASP A 132 -40.06 -21.13 14.24
N ILE A 133 -40.37 -20.76 15.47
CA ILE A 133 -39.73 -21.26 16.69
C ILE A 133 -40.73 -22.15 17.42
N ASP A 134 -40.48 -23.45 17.41
CA ASP A 134 -41.28 -24.45 18.14
C ASP A 134 -40.94 -24.39 19.64
N LEU A 135 -41.91 -23.98 20.46
CA LEU A 135 -41.71 -23.77 21.90
C LEU A 135 -41.45 -25.07 22.65
N ALA A 136 -42.03 -26.19 22.20
CA ALA A 136 -41.80 -27.50 22.81
C ALA A 136 -40.38 -28.02 22.53
N ALA A 137 -39.74 -27.57 21.46
CA ALA A 137 -38.39 -27.99 21.08
C ALA A 137 -37.29 -27.25 21.87
N ILE A 138 -37.63 -26.12 22.50
CA ILE A 138 -36.67 -25.23 23.17
C ILE A 138 -36.80 -25.21 24.70
N ASP A 139 -37.81 -25.87 25.26
CA ASP A 139 -37.90 -26.24 26.69
C ASP A 139 -36.81 -27.26 27.01
N SER A 140 -35.69 -26.77 27.53
CA SER A 140 -34.46 -27.55 27.70
C SER A 140 -34.40 -28.28 29.04
N ASP A 141 -35.11 -27.79 30.06
CA ASP A 141 -35.19 -28.41 31.38
C ASP A 141 -36.42 -29.30 31.58
N GLY A 142 -37.38 -29.24 30.65
CA GLY A 142 -38.56 -30.08 30.58
C GLY A 142 -39.59 -29.75 31.65
N ASP A 143 -39.62 -28.52 32.14
CA ASP A 143 -40.53 -28.09 33.19
C ASP A 143 -41.95 -27.74 32.69
N GLY A 144 -42.13 -27.71 31.36
CA GLY A 144 -43.40 -27.40 30.71
C GLY A 144 -43.61 -25.92 30.42
N SER A 145 -42.59 -25.08 30.65
CA SER A 145 -42.55 -23.67 30.30
C SER A 145 -41.28 -23.34 29.52
N VAL A 146 -41.31 -22.26 28.75
CA VAL A 146 -40.11 -21.71 28.10
C VAL A 146 -39.72 -20.46 28.86
N SER A 147 -38.50 -20.42 29.38
CA SER A 147 -37.96 -19.24 30.06
C SER A 147 -37.54 -18.13 29.09
N MET A 148 -37.36 -16.90 29.61
CA MET A 148 -36.84 -15.80 28.80
C MET A 148 -35.45 -16.10 28.21
N ALA A 149 -34.61 -16.80 28.96
CA ALA A 149 -33.26 -17.18 28.54
C ALA A 149 -33.27 -18.22 27.40
N GLU A 150 -34.14 -19.23 27.49
CA GLU A 150 -34.29 -20.25 26.44
C GLU A 150 -34.82 -19.66 25.15
N PHE A 151 -35.91 -18.87 25.24
CA PHE A 151 -36.44 -18.21 24.05
C PHE A 151 -35.44 -17.25 23.42
N ALA A 152 -34.74 -16.44 24.23
CA ALA A 152 -33.74 -15.51 23.70
C ALA A 152 -32.58 -16.24 22.99
N SER A 153 -32.17 -17.39 23.52
CA SER A 153 -31.12 -18.22 22.91
C SER A 153 -31.60 -18.84 21.59
N ALA A 154 -32.80 -19.41 21.58
CA ALA A 154 -33.41 -20.01 20.40
C ALA A 154 -33.66 -18.97 19.29
N PHE A 155 -34.24 -17.82 19.63
CA PHE A 155 -34.51 -16.73 18.69
C PHE A 155 -33.23 -16.28 17.98
N ASN A 156 -32.17 -15.98 18.75
CA ASN A 156 -30.90 -15.54 18.16
C ASN A 156 -30.23 -16.62 17.29
N ALA A 157 -30.47 -17.91 17.58
CA ALA A 157 -29.95 -19.02 16.79
C ALA A 157 -30.74 -19.22 15.49
N GLU A 158 -32.07 -19.20 15.55
CA GLU A 158 -32.94 -19.47 14.39
C GLU A 158 -33.04 -18.29 13.42
N LEU A 159 -32.96 -17.04 13.90
CA LEU A 159 -33.04 -15.86 13.04
C LEU A 159 -31.72 -15.56 12.30
N ASP A 160 -30.62 -16.23 12.65
CA ASP A 160 -29.32 -16.18 11.97
C ASP A 160 -28.88 -14.76 11.57
N GLY A 161 -28.99 -13.82 12.52
CA GLY A 161 -28.57 -12.43 12.30
C GLY A 161 -29.53 -11.59 11.43
N LYS A 162 -30.77 -12.02 11.17
CA LYS A 162 -31.80 -11.14 10.56
C LYS A 162 -32.45 -10.23 11.60
N ALA A 163 -32.69 -10.77 12.79
CA ALA A 163 -33.14 -10.06 13.97
C ALA A 163 -32.47 -10.68 15.20
N THR A 164 -32.38 -9.90 16.26
CA THR A 164 -31.80 -10.32 17.53
C THR A 164 -32.72 -9.96 18.68
N VAL A 165 -32.59 -10.69 19.79
CA VAL A 165 -33.24 -10.38 21.05
C VAL A 165 -32.21 -10.26 22.17
N SER A 166 -32.37 -9.24 23.00
CA SER A 166 -31.54 -8.95 24.16
C SER A 166 -32.39 -8.83 25.41
N LEU A 167 -31.88 -9.39 26.52
CA LEU A 167 -32.47 -9.24 27.84
C LEU A 167 -31.88 -8.01 28.53
N VAL A 168 -32.71 -7.01 28.81
CA VAL A 168 -32.31 -5.74 29.40
C VAL A 168 -32.83 -5.66 30.83
N GLN A 169 -31.93 -5.51 31.79
CA GLN A 169 -32.28 -5.34 33.20
C GLN A 169 -32.39 -3.86 33.58
N SER A 170 -33.49 -3.48 34.22
CA SER A 170 -33.73 -2.13 34.73
C SER A 170 -34.51 -2.18 36.03
N GLY A 171 -33.95 -1.64 37.12
CA GLY A 171 -34.65 -1.52 38.41
C GLY A 171 -35.02 -2.85 39.08
N GLY A 172 -34.33 -3.95 38.74
CA GLY A 172 -34.63 -5.30 39.23
C GLY A 172 -35.63 -6.07 38.37
N GLU A 173 -36.12 -5.47 37.29
CA GLU A 173 -36.97 -6.11 36.28
C GLU A 173 -36.16 -6.39 35.01
N ILE A 174 -36.52 -7.45 34.28
CA ILE A 174 -35.92 -7.86 33.01
C ILE A 174 -36.94 -7.71 31.89
N ARG A 175 -36.53 -7.12 30.76
CA ARG A 175 -37.34 -6.95 29.55
C ARG A 175 -36.64 -7.54 28.33
N MET A 176 -37.39 -8.15 27.42
CA MET A 176 -36.88 -8.52 26.10
C MET A 176 -36.98 -7.34 25.14
N ILE A 177 -35.88 -7.03 24.48
CA ILE A 177 -35.83 -6.06 23.38
C ILE A 177 -35.42 -6.81 22.12
N PHE A 178 -36.26 -6.74 21.10
CA PHE A 178 -36.03 -7.29 19.77
C PHE A 178 -35.58 -6.18 18.84
N ALA A 179 -34.61 -6.46 17.99
CA ALA A 179 -34.09 -5.51 17.01
C ALA A 179 -33.77 -6.19 15.69
N SER A 180 -34.06 -5.54 14.56
CA SER A 180 -33.57 -5.98 13.25
C SER A 180 -32.05 -5.77 13.18
N ASP A 181 -31.36 -6.66 12.48
CA ASP A 181 -29.91 -6.49 12.30
C ASP A 181 -29.56 -5.49 11.20
N GLU A 182 -30.50 -5.20 10.32
CA GLU A 182 -30.32 -4.20 9.27
C GLU A 182 -31.34 -3.06 9.42
N GLU A 183 -30.96 -1.89 8.93
CA GLU A 183 -31.83 -0.72 8.82
C GLU A 183 -32.79 -0.88 7.64
N GLY A 184 -33.86 -0.09 7.58
CA GLY A 184 -34.76 -0.06 6.44
C GLY A 184 -36.16 -0.59 6.73
N ALA A 185 -37.11 -0.22 5.89
CA ALA A 185 -38.51 -0.59 6.04
C ALA A 185 -38.74 -2.10 5.83
N GLU A 186 -38.06 -2.72 4.86
CA GLU A 186 -38.13 -4.17 4.57
C GLU A 186 -37.62 -5.04 5.72
N ASN A 187 -36.73 -4.51 6.56
CA ASN A 187 -36.17 -5.22 7.72
C ASN A 187 -37.04 -5.07 8.97
N SER A 188 -38.22 -4.45 8.87
CA SER A 188 -39.23 -4.53 9.92
C SER A 188 -39.73 -5.97 10.06
N PHE A 189 -39.98 -6.37 11.31
CA PHE A 189 -40.46 -7.71 11.61
C PHE A 189 -41.74 -7.67 12.43
N THR A 190 -42.50 -8.76 12.35
CA THR A 190 -43.70 -9.01 13.17
C THR A 190 -43.53 -10.35 13.87
N ILE A 191 -43.80 -10.41 15.18
CA ILE A 191 -43.73 -11.66 15.95
C ILE A 191 -45.13 -12.08 16.37
N THR A 192 -45.55 -13.29 16.03
CA THR A 192 -46.90 -13.81 16.32
C THR A 192 -46.86 -15.19 16.93
N GLY A 193 -47.79 -15.49 17.84
CA GLY A 193 -48.03 -16.86 18.33
C GLY A 193 -49.17 -17.54 17.58
N ASP A 194 -49.16 -18.87 17.52
CA ASP A 194 -50.18 -19.70 16.87
C ASP A 194 -51.49 -19.87 17.67
N GLY A 195 -51.55 -19.31 18.89
CA GLY A 195 -52.69 -19.40 19.80
C GLY A 195 -52.51 -20.36 20.96
N ASN A 196 -51.39 -21.11 21.03
CA ASN A 196 -51.08 -22.02 22.12
C ASN A 196 -49.92 -21.53 23.01
N THR A 197 -49.34 -20.37 22.72
CA THR A 197 -48.12 -19.83 23.35
C THR A 197 -48.38 -19.13 24.68
N GLY A 198 -49.64 -18.73 24.94
CA GLY A 198 -50.05 -18.06 26.18
C GLY A 198 -49.67 -16.57 26.26
N ILE A 199 -49.04 -16.01 25.22
CA ILE A 199 -48.54 -14.62 25.17
C ILE A 199 -48.99 -13.85 23.92
N GLU A 200 -50.04 -14.30 23.23
CA GLU A 200 -50.48 -13.71 21.96
C GLU A 200 -50.89 -12.24 22.11
N ALA A 201 -51.47 -11.88 23.27
CA ALA A 201 -51.90 -10.52 23.55
C ALA A 201 -50.69 -9.57 23.72
N GLU A 202 -49.65 -10.03 24.40
CA GLU A 202 -48.40 -9.33 24.62
C GLU A 202 -47.62 -9.16 23.30
N LEU A 203 -47.56 -10.21 22.47
CA LEU A 203 -46.98 -10.15 21.13
C LEU A 203 -47.73 -9.16 20.23
N ALA A 204 -49.07 -9.17 20.26
CA ALA A 204 -49.88 -8.21 19.51
C ALA A 204 -49.67 -6.76 19.98
N ALA A 205 -49.58 -6.54 21.31
CA ALA A 205 -49.31 -5.23 21.87
C ALA A 205 -47.91 -4.70 21.50
N MET A 206 -46.92 -5.59 21.50
CA MET A 206 -45.54 -5.31 21.07
C MET A 206 -45.48 -4.88 19.60
N ASN A 207 -46.16 -5.61 18.69
CA ASN A 207 -46.19 -5.26 17.27
C ASN A 207 -46.94 -3.93 17.01
N ALA A 208 -47.94 -3.60 17.82
CA ALA A 208 -48.74 -2.38 17.65
C ALA A 208 -48.01 -1.09 18.10
N SER A 209 -46.95 -1.22 18.90
CA SER A 209 -46.24 -0.08 19.48
C SER A 209 -44.71 -0.34 19.52
N PRO A 210 -44.04 -0.39 18.36
CA PRO A 210 -42.59 -0.53 18.32
C PRO A 210 -41.89 0.64 19.00
N ILE A 211 -40.70 0.39 19.54
CA ILE A 211 -39.81 1.40 20.12
C ILE A 211 -39.26 2.29 19.01
N THR A 212 -38.85 1.68 17.90
CA THR A 212 -38.41 2.34 16.68
C THR A 212 -38.98 1.59 15.49
N GLU A 213 -39.66 2.29 14.58
CA GLU A 213 -40.09 1.70 13.32
C GLU A 213 -38.89 1.60 12.36
N GLY A 214 -38.74 0.43 11.73
CA GLY A 214 -37.81 0.26 10.62
C GLY A 214 -38.26 1.13 9.44
N ARG A 215 -37.35 1.96 8.94
CA ARG A 215 -37.63 2.88 7.82
C ARG A 215 -36.39 3.10 7.00
N ASP A 216 -36.60 3.42 5.73
CA ASP A 216 -35.54 3.72 4.77
C ASP A 216 -34.99 5.14 4.95
N ALA A 217 -33.72 5.34 4.60
CA ALA A 217 -33.14 6.64 4.41
C ALA A 217 -33.80 7.36 3.23
N VAL A 218 -33.93 8.69 3.34
CA VAL A 218 -34.45 9.52 2.25
C VAL A 218 -33.57 10.74 2.05
N VAL A 219 -33.15 10.92 0.81
CA VAL A 219 -32.41 12.09 0.34
C VAL A 219 -33.13 12.67 -0.87
N TRP A 220 -33.13 13.99 -0.97
CA TRP A 220 -33.59 14.71 -2.14
C TRP A 220 -32.40 15.24 -2.91
N LEU A 221 -32.37 14.99 -4.23
CA LEU A 221 -31.50 15.71 -5.14
C LEU A 221 -32.23 16.99 -5.56
N GLY A 222 -31.79 18.11 -5.02
CA GLY A 222 -32.49 19.40 -5.01
C GLY A 222 -33.29 19.64 -3.72
N GLU A 223 -34.19 20.61 -3.75
CA GLU A 223 -34.99 21.00 -2.58
C GLU A 223 -36.01 19.92 -2.18
N GLN A 224 -36.32 19.84 -0.88
CA GLN A 224 -37.35 18.93 -0.37
C GLN A 224 -38.71 19.22 -1.04
N GLY A 225 -39.34 18.19 -1.60
CA GLY A 225 -40.68 18.27 -2.21
C GLY A 225 -40.73 18.72 -3.68
N SER A 226 -39.66 19.33 -4.21
CA SER A 226 -39.57 19.70 -5.64
C SER A 226 -38.47 18.94 -6.38
N GLY A 227 -37.44 18.48 -5.67
CA GLY A 227 -36.33 17.69 -6.20
C GLY A 227 -36.68 16.22 -6.45
N LEU A 228 -35.68 15.43 -6.82
CA LEU A 228 -35.82 13.98 -6.98
C LEU A 228 -35.67 13.29 -5.64
N ARG A 229 -36.73 12.61 -5.17
CA ARG A 229 -36.71 11.82 -3.94
C ARG A 229 -36.04 10.47 -4.17
N LEU A 230 -35.03 10.17 -3.36
CA LEU A 230 -34.24 8.95 -3.40
C LEU A 230 -34.37 8.23 -2.06
N THR A 231 -34.57 6.91 -2.11
CA THR A 231 -34.74 6.06 -0.94
C THR A 231 -33.68 4.97 -0.92
N ASN A 232 -33.21 4.60 0.27
CA ASN A 232 -32.31 3.47 0.43
C ASN A 232 -32.54 2.79 1.78
N SER A 233 -32.37 1.47 1.85
CA SER A 233 -32.56 0.72 3.10
C SER A 233 -31.51 1.07 4.15
N SER A 234 -30.32 1.52 3.74
CA SER A 234 -29.24 1.94 4.63
C SER A 234 -28.97 3.44 4.57
N ASN A 235 -28.27 3.95 5.58
CA ASN A 235 -27.75 5.32 5.61
C ASN A 235 -26.60 5.59 4.60
N THR A 236 -26.25 4.65 3.71
CA THR A 236 -25.21 4.86 2.68
C THR A 236 -25.76 4.64 1.28
N PHE A 237 -25.91 5.72 0.52
CA PHE A 237 -26.27 5.70 -0.89
C PHE A 237 -25.04 5.44 -1.74
N GLU A 238 -24.85 4.19 -2.15
CA GLU A 238 -23.78 3.81 -3.07
C GLU A 238 -24.10 4.23 -4.50
N ASN A 239 -23.09 4.76 -5.21
CA ASN A 239 -23.21 5.23 -6.58
C ASN A 239 -24.45 6.11 -6.83
N LEU A 240 -24.75 7.01 -5.87
CA LEU A 240 -25.83 7.99 -5.96
C LEU A 240 -25.76 8.76 -7.29
N VAL A 241 -24.53 9.11 -7.65
CA VAL A 241 -24.10 9.40 -9.02
C VAL A 241 -22.97 8.43 -9.32
N SER A 242 -22.72 8.09 -10.58
CA SER A 242 -21.63 7.18 -10.98
C SER A 242 -20.32 7.56 -10.27
N GLY A 243 -19.86 6.69 -9.37
CA GLY A 243 -18.63 6.91 -8.62
C GLY A 243 -18.70 7.83 -7.40
N VAL A 244 -19.89 8.25 -6.96
CA VAL A 244 -20.12 9.03 -5.73
C VAL A 244 -20.95 8.21 -4.75
N ASN A 245 -20.38 7.93 -3.57
CA ASN A 245 -21.10 7.36 -2.46
C ASN A 245 -21.37 8.43 -1.40
N VAL A 246 -22.59 8.49 -0.90
CA VAL A 246 -23.02 9.46 0.13
C VAL A 246 -23.48 8.71 1.37
N SER A 247 -22.81 8.94 2.50
CA SER A 247 -23.20 8.39 3.80
C SER A 247 -23.86 9.49 4.63
N ILE A 248 -25.16 9.38 4.86
CA ILE A 248 -25.92 10.36 5.65
C ILE A 248 -25.73 10.12 7.15
N THR A 249 -25.62 11.20 7.89
CA THR A 249 -25.32 11.20 9.33
C THR A 249 -26.35 11.96 10.14
N ARG A 250 -27.08 12.90 9.51
CA ARG A 250 -28.10 13.71 10.17
C ARG A 250 -29.14 14.20 9.18
N ALA A 251 -30.40 14.22 9.61
CA ALA A 251 -31.49 14.81 8.84
C ALA A 251 -31.49 16.33 8.95
N ASN A 252 -31.89 17.00 7.87
CA ASN A 252 -32.19 18.41 7.82
C ASN A 252 -33.51 18.71 8.55
N GLU A 253 -33.64 19.93 9.07
CA GLU A 253 -34.94 20.43 9.54
C GLU A 253 -35.79 20.89 8.34
N ALA A 254 -37.12 20.84 8.49
CA ALA A 254 -38.02 21.30 7.45
C ALA A 254 -37.81 22.80 7.18
N GLY A 255 -37.43 23.14 5.95
CA GLY A 255 -37.10 24.51 5.54
C GLY A 255 -35.61 24.86 5.59
N ASP A 256 -34.74 23.94 6.01
CA ASP A 256 -33.29 24.09 5.84
C ASP A 256 -32.92 24.18 4.35
N PRO A 257 -31.86 24.92 3.98
CA PRO A 257 -31.36 24.91 2.62
C PRO A 257 -30.72 23.56 2.27
N THR A 258 -30.64 23.26 0.97
CA THR A 258 -29.85 22.14 0.47
C THR A 258 -28.37 22.33 0.77
N THR A 259 -27.65 21.23 0.94
CA THR A 259 -26.19 21.21 1.00
C THR A 259 -25.62 20.93 -0.37
N LYS A 260 -24.79 21.86 -0.85
CA LYS A 260 -24.10 21.72 -2.13
C LYS A 260 -22.98 20.68 -2.03
N LEU A 261 -22.97 19.70 -2.93
CA LEU A 261 -21.90 18.72 -3.13
C LEU A 261 -21.24 18.99 -4.47
N ARG A 262 -19.93 19.26 -4.43
CA ARG A 262 -19.10 19.41 -5.62
C ARG A 262 -17.94 18.44 -5.58
N VAL A 263 -17.80 17.66 -6.64
CA VAL A 263 -16.61 16.87 -6.95
C VAL A 263 -15.97 17.47 -8.18
N SER A 264 -14.70 17.83 -8.07
CA SER A 264 -13.93 18.35 -9.21
C SER A 264 -12.49 17.89 -9.15
N ALA A 265 -11.80 17.97 -10.29
CA ALA A 265 -10.35 17.80 -10.31
C ALA A 265 -9.65 18.83 -9.41
N ASP A 266 -8.68 18.36 -8.63
CA ASP A 266 -7.79 19.17 -7.81
C ASP A 266 -6.48 19.38 -8.57
N TYR A 267 -6.42 20.49 -9.31
CA TYR A 267 -5.25 20.81 -10.12
C TYR A 267 -4.01 21.12 -9.28
N GLN A 268 -4.19 21.64 -8.06
CA GLN A 268 -3.06 21.96 -7.20
C GLN A 268 -2.40 20.70 -6.67
N GLU A 269 -3.19 19.75 -6.16
CA GLU A 269 -2.67 18.45 -5.70
C GLU A 269 -2.11 17.63 -6.86
N THR A 270 -2.79 17.62 -8.01
CA THR A 270 -2.29 16.94 -9.24
C THR A 270 -0.92 17.47 -9.66
N ARG A 271 -0.76 18.80 -9.71
CA ARG A 271 0.52 19.43 -10.04
C ARG A 271 1.59 19.17 -8.99
N SER A 272 1.21 19.10 -7.71
CA SER A 272 2.13 18.81 -6.62
C SER A 272 2.68 17.39 -6.71
N ALA A 273 1.81 16.42 -7.01
CA ALA A 273 2.19 15.04 -7.28
C ALA A 273 3.13 14.91 -8.49
N LEU A 274 2.87 15.64 -9.58
CA LEU A 274 3.76 15.67 -10.75
C LEU A 274 5.13 16.26 -10.44
N ASN A 275 5.17 17.36 -9.67
CA ASN A 275 6.42 17.98 -9.27
C ASN A 275 7.26 17.08 -8.35
N GLU A 276 6.62 16.34 -7.44
CA GLU A 276 7.31 15.36 -6.60
C GLU A 276 7.98 14.29 -7.48
N PHE A 277 7.25 13.73 -8.44
CA PHE A 277 7.80 12.76 -9.38
C PHE A 277 8.96 13.33 -10.19
N ILE A 278 8.80 14.52 -10.79
CA ILE A 278 9.85 15.17 -11.60
C ILE A 278 11.10 15.49 -10.75
N SER A 279 10.92 15.87 -9.50
CA SER A 279 12.04 16.07 -8.56
C SER A 279 12.85 14.79 -8.33
N GLN A 280 12.16 13.67 -8.10
CA GLN A 280 12.81 12.36 -7.95
C GLN A 280 13.50 11.93 -9.25
N PHE A 281 12.84 12.12 -10.41
CA PHE A 281 13.41 11.83 -11.72
C PHE A 281 14.71 12.62 -11.94
N ASN A 282 14.70 13.93 -11.71
CA ASN A 282 15.88 14.78 -11.86
C ASN A 282 17.00 14.40 -10.89
N THR A 283 16.66 14.01 -9.67
CA THR A 283 17.64 13.55 -8.66
C THR A 283 18.33 12.28 -9.14
N PHE A 284 17.55 11.32 -9.65
CA PHE A 284 18.08 10.09 -10.23
C PHE A 284 18.96 10.36 -11.45
N MET A 285 18.51 11.20 -12.39
CA MET A 285 19.29 11.57 -13.57
C MET A 285 20.59 12.29 -13.20
N SER A 286 20.57 13.18 -12.20
CA SER A 286 21.79 13.85 -11.71
C SER A 286 22.79 12.87 -11.11
N ALA A 287 22.32 11.84 -10.39
CA ALA A 287 23.18 10.79 -9.85
C ALA A 287 23.80 9.95 -10.99
N MET A 288 23.02 9.66 -12.03
CA MET A 288 23.47 8.98 -13.24
C MET A 288 24.53 9.77 -14.02
N ASP A 289 24.35 11.07 -14.14
CA ASP A 289 25.31 11.97 -14.78
C ASP A 289 26.62 12.01 -14.00
N SER A 290 26.55 12.13 -12.67
CA SER A 290 27.75 12.14 -11.82
C SER A 290 28.59 10.88 -11.96
N ILE A 291 27.97 9.69 -11.96
CA ILE A 291 28.72 8.43 -12.09
C ILE A 291 29.18 8.14 -13.52
N THR A 292 28.60 8.80 -14.54
CA THR A 292 28.97 8.61 -15.96
C THR A 292 29.73 9.77 -16.59
N ALA A 293 30.02 10.82 -15.81
CA ALA A 293 30.77 11.98 -16.24
C ALA A 293 32.11 11.58 -16.87
N THR A 294 32.42 12.10 -18.06
CA THR A 294 33.67 11.75 -18.77
C THR A 294 34.91 12.34 -18.11
N GLY A 295 34.73 13.31 -17.22
CA GLY A 295 35.79 14.12 -16.62
C GLY A 295 36.28 15.23 -17.56
N GLY A 296 36.88 16.26 -16.97
CA GLY A 296 37.46 17.41 -17.65
C GLY A 296 38.50 18.13 -16.78
N ASP A 297 38.95 19.31 -17.17
CA ASP A 297 39.95 20.06 -16.39
C ASP A 297 39.45 20.44 -14.98
N THR A 298 38.13 20.56 -14.79
CA THR A 298 37.47 20.93 -13.54
C THR A 298 36.50 19.88 -13.00
N GLU A 299 36.27 18.79 -13.73
CA GLU A 299 35.28 17.75 -13.37
C GLU A 299 35.95 16.41 -13.17
N GLU A 300 35.63 15.75 -12.06
CA GLU A 300 36.10 14.41 -11.78
C GLU A 300 35.45 13.41 -12.73
N ARG A 301 36.23 12.44 -13.19
CA ARG A 301 35.73 11.37 -14.05
C ARG A 301 34.88 10.41 -13.22
N GLY A 302 33.64 10.21 -13.64
CA GLY A 302 32.73 9.25 -13.02
C GLY A 302 33.24 7.81 -13.12
N LEU A 303 32.91 7.01 -12.11
CA LEU A 303 33.34 5.60 -12.03
C LEU A 303 32.88 4.77 -13.24
N LEU A 304 31.71 5.09 -13.80
CA LEU A 304 31.09 4.43 -14.95
C LEU A 304 31.20 5.27 -16.23
N ALA A 305 32.16 6.20 -16.31
CA ALA A 305 32.38 7.08 -17.47
C ALA A 305 32.52 6.36 -18.82
N ASN A 306 32.93 5.10 -18.84
CA ASN A 306 33.07 4.31 -20.07
C ASN A 306 31.96 3.27 -20.26
N ASP A 307 31.00 3.18 -19.34
CA ASP A 307 29.93 2.19 -19.43
C ASP A 307 28.89 2.65 -20.47
N SER A 308 28.79 1.92 -21.58
CA SER A 308 27.84 2.24 -22.65
C SER A 308 26.39 1.90 -22.27
N THR A 309 26.18 0.92 -21.40
CA THR A 309 24.86 0.48 -20.96
C THR A 309 24.25 1.52 -20.04
N VAL A 310 24.98 1.96 -19.03
CA VAL A 310 24.51 2.95 -18.04
C VAL A 310 24.13 4.26 -18.73
N ARG A 311 24.98 4.74 -19.65
CA ARG A 311 24.66 5.91 -20.49
C ARG A 311 23.52 5.67 -21.47
N GLY A 312 23.35 4.43 -21.95
CA GLY A 312 22.22 4.05 -22.79
C GLY A 312 20.90 4.16 -22.05
N ILE A 313 20.88 3.73 -20.79
CA ILE A 313 19.69 3.82 -19.94
C ILE A 313 19.31 5.29 -19.69
N ALA A 314 20.27 6.14 -19.29
CA ALA A 314 20.02 7.58 -19.11
C ALA A 314 19.41 8.22 -20.37
N ARG A 315 20.01 7.99 -21.54
CA ARG A 315 19.49 8.51 -22.83
C ARG A 315 18.10 8.00 -23.16
N ASN A 316 17.78 6.75 -22.85
CA ASN A 316 16.45 6.20 -23.13
C ASN A 316 15.39 6.85 -22.24
N LEU A 317 15.69 7.08 -20.96
CA LEU A 317 14.79 7.80 -20.05
C LEU A 317 14.60 9.25 -20.47
N GLU A 318 15.68 9.95 -20.83
CA GLU A 318 15.59 11.32 -21.40
C GLU A 318 14.78 11.35 -22.69
N SER A 319 14.92 10.34 -23.55
CA SER A 319 14.16 10.26 -24.80
C SER A 319 12.67 10.12 -24.55
N LEU A 320 12.25 9.39 -23.51
CA LEU A 320 10.85 9.29 -23.11
C LEU A 320 10.31 10.65 -22.64
N MET A 321 11.09 11.41 -21.89
CA MET A 321 10.72 12.77 -21.47
C MET A 321 10.67 13.78 -22.62
N ARG A 322 11.24 13.45 -23.79
CA ARG A 322 11.10 14.23 -25.04
C ARG A 322 10.02 13.68 -25.97
N GLY A 323 9.35 12.61 -25.55
CA GLY A 323 8.41 11.85 -26.34
C GLY A 323 7.11 12.59 -26.67
N THR A 324 6.32 11.92 -27.49
CA THR A 324 4.95 12.30 -27.83
C THR A 324 4.08 11.10 -27.47
N PHE A 325 2.99 11.36 -26.75
CA PHE A 325 2.07 10.35 -26.25
C PHE A 325 0.66 10.76 -26.68
N GLU A 326 -0.13 9.82 -27.20
CA GLU A 326 -1.44 10.13 -27.84
C GLU A 326 -1.37 11.25 -28.89
N GLY A 327 -0.24 11.37 -29.61
CA GLY A 327 -0.04 12.43 -30.60
C GLY A 327 0.23 13.83 -30.02
N VAL A 328 0.33 13.96 -28.70
CA VAL A 328 0.61 15.22 -27.99
C VAL A 328 2.03 15.22 -27.43
N SER A 329 2.77 16.29 -27.67
CA SER A 329 4.11 16.46 -27.08
C SER A 329 3.99 16.81 -25.60
N LEU A 330 4.88 16.27 -24.77
CA LEU A 330 4.93 16.60 -23.34
C LEU A 330 5.11 18.11 -23.07
N TYR A 331 5.75 18.84 -23.99
CA TYR A 331 5.84 20.30 -23.93
C TYR A 331 4.46 20.97 -23.98
N GLN A 332 3.50 20.43 -24.75
CA GLN A 332 2.14 20.96 -24.84
C GLN A 332 1.34 20.68 -23.55
N VAL A 333 1.68 19.61 -22.84
CA VAL A 333 1.14 19.29 -21.51
C VAL A 333 1.79 20.15 -20.42
N GLY A 334 2.85 20.91 -20.72
CA GLY A 334 3.56 21.73 -19.73
C GLY A 334 4.73 21.03 -19.05
N ILE A 335 5.15 19.85 -19.51
CA ILE A 335 6.39 19.21 -19.05
C ILE A 335 7.53 19.65 -19.98
N GLU A 336 8.48 20.40 -19.45
CA GLU A 336 9.57 21.01 -20.20
C GLU A 336 10.92 20.41 -19.84
N ILE A 337 11.88 20.50 -20.78
CA ILE A 337 13.26 20.11 -20.53
C ILE A 337 14.18 21.32 -20.74
N GLY A 338 14.90 21.67 -19.68
CA GLY A 338 15.89 22.73 -19.66
C GLY A 338 17.14 22.43 -20.50
N ARG A 339 17.96 23.47 -20.70
CA ARG A 339 19.26 23.34 -21.41
C ARG A 339 20.27 22.49 -20.65
N ASP A 340 20.08 22.38 -19.34
CA ASP A 340 20.83 21.52 -18.43
C ASP A 340 20.33 20.07 -18.42
N GLY A 341 19.33 19.74 -19.25
CA GLY A 341 18.75 18.39 -19.32
C GLY A 341 17.72 18.09 -18.23
N LYS A 342 17.47 19.01 -17.29
CA LYS A 342 16.51 18.82 -16.21
C LYS A 342 15.08 19.02 -16.69
N VAL A 343 14.16 18.25 -16.13
CA VAL A 343 12.73 18.34 -16.39
C VAL A 343 12.09 19.34 -15.42
N SER A 344 11.14 20.15 -15.87
CA SER A 344 10.32 21.04 -15.04
C SER A 344 8.87 21.09 -15.51
N VAL A 345 7.96 21.53 -14.65
CA VAL A 345 6.55 21.77 -15.01
C VAL A 345 6.30 23.27 -15.17
N ASP A 346 5.82 23.67 -16.34
CA ASP A 346 5.19 24.97 -16.57
C ASP A 346 3.76 24.90 -16.00
N ALA A 347 3.53 25.59 -14.89
CA ALA A 347 2.27 25.53 -14.15
C ALA A 347 1.07 26.02 -14.96
N ASP A 348 1.24 27.13 -15.70
CA ASP A 348 0.14 27.74 -16.46
C ASP A 348 -0.26 26.83 -17.63
N ARG A 349 0.72 26.23 -18.31
CA ARG A 349 0.45 25.31 -19.43
C ARG A 349 -0.08 23.96 -18.96
N PHE A 350 0.40 23.46 -17.82
CA PHE A 350 -0.13 22.23 -17.24
C PHE A 350 -1.57 22.40 -16.78
N ASP A 351 -1.91 23.52 -16.13
CA ASP A 351 -3.29 23.84 -15.74
C ASP A 351 -4.20 24.00 -16.98
N ASP A 352 -3.72 24.64 -18.06
CA ASP A 352 -4.44 24.72 -19.34
C ASP A 352 -4.63 23.35 -20.00
N ALA A 353 -3.62 22.48 -19.95
CA ALA A 353 -3.71 21.12 -20.47
C ALA A 353 -4.73 20.28 -19.69
N LEU A 354 -4.78 20.40 -18.36
CA LEU A 354 -5.77 19.73 -17.51
C LEU A 354 -7.22 20.13 -17.82
N LEU A 355 -7.43 21.31 -18.40
CA LEU A 355 -8.75 21.81 -18.80
C LEU A 355 -9.13 21.40 -20.22
N ASN A 356 -8.16 21.27 -21.12
CA ASN A 356 -8.41 21.21 -22.57
C ASN A 356 -7.90 19.92 -23.24
N MET A 357 -7.23 19.03 -22.50
CA MET A 357 -6.63 17.81 -23.01
C MET A 357 -6.92 16.62 -22.09
N ASP A 358 -6.82 15.40 -22.63
CA ASP A 358 -6.90 14.16 -21.85
C ASP A 358 -5.53 13.85 -21.22
N VAL A 359 -5.14 14.65 -20.22
CA VAL A 359 -3.86 14.51 -19.51
C VAL A 359 -3.73 13.15 -18.82
N GLU A 360 -4.84 12.59 -18.35
CA GLU A 360 -4.87 11.27 -17.71
C GLU A 360 -4.39 10.19 -18.68
N THR A 361 -4.97 10.11 -19.88
CA THR A 361 -4.53 9.13 -20.89
C THR A 361 -3.11 9.41 -21.37
N ILE A 362 -2.74 10.69 -21.60
CA ILE A 362 -1.40 11.07 -22.09
C ILE A 362 -0.29 10.65 -21.10
N LEU A 363 -0.52 10.84 -19.79
CA LEU A 363 0.49 10.57 -18.77
C LEU A 363 0.37 9.17 -18.18
N ASN A 364 -0.83 8.76 -17.77
CA ASN A 364 -1.10 7.54 -16.99
C ASN A 364 -1.78 6.42 -17.80
N GLY A 365 -2.17 6.68 -19.05
CA GLY A 365 -2.77 5.67 -19.92
C GLY A 365 -1.83 4.48 -20.20
N PRO A 366 -2.35 3.37 -20.77
CA PRO A 366 -1.56 2.17 -21.04
C PRO A 366 -0.31 2.41 -21.89
N ASP A 367 -0.41 3.32 -22.86
CA ASP A 367 0.71 3.75 -23.72
C ASP A 367 1.27 5.12 -23.30
N GLY A 368 0.90 5.62 -22.12
CA GLY A 368 1.29 6.93 -21.60
C GLY A 368 2.72 6.99 -21.07
N LEU A 369 3.13 8.21 -20.69
CA LEU A 369 4.49 8.49 -20.20
C LEU A 369 4.87 7.64 -18.99
N PHE A 370 4.03 7.62 -17.95
CA PHE A 370 4.33 6.96 -16.69
C PHE A 370 4.48 5.46 -16.88
N LYS A 371 3.60 4.85 -17.67
CA LYS A 371 3.67 3.43 -17.96
C LYS A 371 4.91 3.08 -18.78
N SER A 372 5.22 3.89 -19.78
CA SER A 372 6.43 3.74 -20.61
C SER A 372 7.73 3.85 -19.79
N LEU A 373 7.78 4.79 -18.84
CA LEU A 373 8.89 4.93 -17.91
C LEU A 373 8.98 3.73 -16.96
N GLU A 374 7.86 3.33 -16.36
CA GLU A 374 7.78 2.21 -15.44
C GLU A 374 8.31 0.92 -16.09
N ASP A 375 7.82 0.60 -17.29
CA ASP A 375 8.20 -0.61 -18.01
C ASP A 375 9.66 -0.58 -18.46
N THR A 376 10.15 0.58 -18.91
CA THR A 376 11.55 0.78 -19.29
C THR A 376 12.48 0.58 -18.08
N ILE A 377 12.15 1.21 -16.95
CA ILE A 377 12.93 1.11 -15.72
C ILE A 377 12.93 -0.34 -15.21
N LYS A 378 11.76 -0.98 -15.12
CA LYS A 378 11.63 -2.39 -14.72
C LYS A 378 12.43 -3.33 -15.62
N GLY A 379 12.46 -3.06 -16.93
CA GLY A 379 13.28 -3.83 -17.87
C GLY A 379 14.77 -3.82 -17.52
N TYR A 380 15.30 -2.67 -17.11
CA TYR A 380 16.71 -2.53 -16.73
C TYR A 380 17.02 -3.01 -15.30
N SER A 381 16.11 -2.72 -14.36
CA SER A 381 16.32 -2.96 -12.93
C SER A 381 15.94 -4.38 -12.48
N ASN A 382 15.28 -5.17 -13.33
CA ASN A 382 14.84 -6.52 -13.01
C ASN A 382 15.96 -7.34 -12.36
N SER A 383 15.67 -7.90 -11.19
CA SER A 383 16.64 -8.60 -10.34
C SER A 383 17.14 -9.94 -10.91
N SER A 384 16.54 -10.44 -11.98
CA SER A 384 16.84 -11.74 -12.56
C SER A 384 17.31 -11.64 -14.00
N THR A 385 16.70 -10.76 -14.80
CA THR A 385 16.95 -10.66 -16.25
C THR A 385 17.46 -9.29 -16.70
N GLY A 386 17.46 -8.29 -15.81
CA GLY A 386 17.81 -6.91 -16.14
C GLY A 386 19.28 -6.72 -16.48
N ASP A 387 19.56 -5.69 -17.28
CA ASP A 387 20.93 -5.32 -17.70
C ASP A 387 21.84 -5.05 -16.51
N ILE A 388 21.31 -4.41 -15.47
CA ILE A 388 22.06 -4.09 -14.26
C ILE A 388 22.40 -5.37 -13.48
N GLN A 389 21.47 -6.32 -13.37
CA GLN A 389 21.75 -7.60 -12.73
C GLN A 389 22.84 -8.38 -13.46
N ARG A 390 22.78 -8.46 -14.80
CA ARG A 390 23.79 -9.18 -15.58
C ARG A 390 25.19 -8.61 -15.41
N LYS A 391 25.32 -7.30 -15.27
CA LYS A 391 26.59 -6.64 -14.93
C LYS A 391 27.04 -6.96 -13.51
N LEU A 392 26.14 -6.91 -12.53
CA LEU A 392 26.44 -7.29 -11.15
C LEU A 392 26.94 -8.73 -11.07
N ASP A 393 26.34 -9.67 -11.82
CA ASP A 393 26.77 -11.06 -11.87
C ASP A 393 28.18 -11.19 -12.45
N THR A 394 28.47 -10.44 -13.52
CA THR A 394 29.80 -10.42 -14.16
C THR A 394 30.86 -9.88 -13.19
N LEU A 395 30.58 -8.77 -12.52
CA LEU A 395 31.48 -8.18 -11.53
C LEU A 395 31.68 -9.12 -10.33
N SER A 396 30.63 -9.80 -9.87
CA SER A 396 30.69 -10.78 -8.78
C SER A 396 31.55 -12.00 -9.15
N GLN A 397 31.51 -12.44 -10.42
CA GLN A 397 32.39 -13.49 -10.91
C GLN A 397 33.85 -13.02 -10.97
N GLU A 398 34.09 -11.79 -11.41
CA GLU A 398 35.43 -11.21 -11.42
C GLU A 398 36.00 -11.02 -10.00
N GLU A 399 35.18 -10.62 -9.04
CA GLU A 399 35.55 -10.56 -7.62
C GLU A 399 35.99 -11.93 -7.09
N LYS A 400 35.21 -12.99 -7.35
CA LYS A 400 35.57 -14.37 -6.98
C LYS A 400 36.91 -14.81 -7.61
N ARG A 401 37.14 -14.44 -8.88
CA ARG A 401 38.41 -14.71 -9.56
C ARG A 401 39.57 -13.96 -8.92
N LEU A 402 39.40 -12.68 -8.60
CA LEU A 402 40.41 -11.87 -7.92
C LEU A 402 40.76 -12.44 -6.53
N ASN A 403 39.76 -12.87 -5.77
CA ASN A 403 39.98 -13.56 -4.49
C ASN A 403 40.77 -14.87 -4.66
N THR A 404 40.46 -15.66 -5.69
CA THR A 404 41.25 -16.86 -6.03
C THR A 404 42.69 -16.51 -6.44
N GLU A 405 42.89 -15.38 -7.12
CA GLU A 405 44.23 -14.88 -7.46
C GLU A 405 45.00 -14.46 -6.20
N PHE A 406 44.34 -13.83 -5.21
CA PHE A 406 44.94 -13.52 -3.91
C PHE A 406 45.41 -14.76 -3.16
N ASP A 407 44.61 -15.82 -3.13
CA ASP A 407 45.04 -17.11 -2.55
C ASP A 407 46.29 -17.65 -3.28
N GLY A 408 46.36 -17.44 -4.59
CA GLY A 408 47.53 -17.79 -5.41
C GLY A 408 48.76 -16.95 -5.08
N ILE A 409 48.58 -15.65 -4.81
CA ILE A 409 49.65 -14.74 -4.37
C ILE A 409 50.16 -15.16 -3.01
N GLN A 410 49.28 -15.52 -2.07
CA GLN A 410 49.66 -16.02 -0.75
C GLN A 410 50.52 -17.31 -0.87
N ARG A 411 50.10 -18.26 -1.70
CA ARG A 411 50.90 -19.48 -1.95
C ARG A 411 52.27 -19.17 -2.54
N LYS A 412 52.38 -18.16 -3.42
CA LYS A 412 53.67 -17.70 -3.97
C LYS A 412 54.55 -17.07 -2.89
N TYR A 413 53.96 -16.25 -2.04
CA TYR A 413 54.64 -15.69 -0.88
C TYR A 413 55.22 -16.80 0.01
N ASP A 414 54.42 -17.79 0.39
CA ASP A 414 54.87 -18.90 1.25
C ASP A 414 56.02 -19.70 0.61
N MET A 415 55.96 -19.91 -0.71
CA MET A 415 57.02 -20.56 -1.48
C MET A 415 58.31 -19.73 -1.50
N TYR A 416 58.22 -18.44 -1.80
CA TYR A 416 59.38 -17.54 -1.81
C TYR A 416 59.98 -17.39 -0.42
N TYR A 417 59.14 -17.25 0.60
CA TYR A 417 59.54 -17.21 2.00
C TYR A 417 60.32 -18.46 2.38
N SER A 418 59.78 -19.65 2.10
CA SER A 418 60.45 -20.92 2.41
C SER A 418 61.80 -21.05 1.70
N ARG A 419 61.86 -20.63 0.42
CA ARG A 419 63.11 -20.61 -0.36
C ARG A 419 64.14 -19.66 0.25
N TYR A 420 63.75 -18.43 0.54
CA TYR A 420 64.66 -17.42 1.10
C TYR A 420 65.10 -17.80 2.51
N LEU A 421 64.21 -18.34 3.34
CA LEU A 421 64.54 -18.85 4.67
C LEU A 421 65.61 -19.94 4.60
N ALA A 422 65.47 -20.89 3.69
CA ALA A 422 66.48 -21.92 3.46
C ALA A 422 67.82 -21.34 2.99
N GLN A 423 67.81 -20.32 2.12
CA GLN A 423 69.02 -19.64 1.65
C GLN A 423 69.73 -18.88 2.79
N PHE A 424 69.00 -18.07 3.56
CA PHE A 424 69.57 -17.32 4.68
C PHE A 424 70.06 -18.22 5.82
N ASN A 425 69.37 -19.34 6.09
CA ASN A 425 69.86 -20.35 7.03
C ASN A 425 71.18 -20.98 6.58
N ARG A 426 71.34 -21.29 5.28
CA ARG A 426 72.62 -21.78 4.74
C ARG A 426 73.73 -20.74 4.88
N VAL A 427 73.43 -19.46 4.62
CA VAL A 427 74.39 -18.37 4.82
C VAL A 427 74.82 -18.29 6.29
N ASN A 428 73.89 -18.44 7.24
CA ASN A 428 74.20 -18.53 8.66
C ASN A 428 75.12 -19.71 8.99
N THR A 429 74.84 -20.91 8.46
CA THR A 429 75.69 -22.09 8.67
C THR A 429 77.10 -21.88 8.11
N VAL A 430 77.23 -21.39 6.88
CA VAL A 430 78.53 -21.10 6.26
C VAL A 430 79.29 -20.03 7.06
N ALA A 431 78.60 -18.99 7.53
CA ALA A 431 79.20 -17.96 8.37
C ALA A 431 79.72 -18.52 9.71
N MET A 432 78.99 -19.48 10.32
CA MET A 432 79.43 -20.18 11.53
C MET A 432 80.63 -21.09 11.26
N GLU A 433 80.62 -21.86 10.17
CA GLU A 433 81.74 -22.70 9.77
C GLU A 433 83.00 -21.87 9.51
N MET A 434 82.86 -20.76 8.78
CA MET A 434 83.97 -19.81 8.56
C MET A 434 84.48 -19.20 9.86
N ALA A 435 83.59 -18.84 10.78
CA ALA A 435 83.98 -18.31 12.09
C ALA A 435 84.73 -19.36 12.93
N ASN A 436 84.30 -20.62 12.90
CA ASN A 436 84.98 -21.73 13.58
C ASN A 436 86.36 -22.00 12.98
N ILE A 437 86.48 -22.06 11.65
CA ILE A 437 87.77 -22.23 10.95
C ILE A 437 88.70 -21.07 11.29
N ALA A 438 88.22 -19.83 11.24
CA ALA A 438 89.01 -18.66 11.61
C ALA A 438 89.50 -18.73 13.07
N SER A 439 88.67 -19.22 13.99
CA SER A 439 89.07 -19.41 15.40
C SER A 439 90.11 -20.53 15.62
N MET A 440 90.25 -21.48 14.69
CA MET A 440 91.27 -22.53 14.76
C MET A 440 92.66 -22.07 14.28
N PHE A 441 92.73 -20.92 13.59
CA PHE A 441 93.98 -20.34 13.08
C PHE A 441 94.52 -19.20 13.95
N TYR A 442 93.90 -18.92 15.10
CA TYR A 442 94.29 -17.89 16.07
C TYR A 442 94.63 -18.48 17.43
#